data_AF-J3MLW0-F1
#
_entry.id   AF-J3MLW0-F1
#
_cell.length_a   1.000
_cell.length_b   1.000
_cell.length_c   1.000
_cell.angle_alpha   90.00
_cell.angle_beta   90.00
_cell.angle_gamma   90.00
#
_symmetry.space_group_name_H-M   'P 1'
#
loop_
_entity.id
_entity.type
_entity.pdbx_description
1 polymer ?
#
loop_
_entity_poly.entity_id
_entity_poly.type
_entity_poly.pdbx_seq_one_letter_code
_entity_poly.pdbx_strand_id
1 'polypeptide(L)'
;MEDDFDAFTASKADDLAKPLKDAGIPYKIHIVKDHDMKERLCLEVERLGLSAVIMGSKGFGASRRTSKGRLGSVSDYCVHHCVCPVVVVRFPDDGVAEGGDGGAAELAVGEEMLHPVPEEDAEYHDATEEHKDT
;
A
#
# COMPACT_ATOMS: atom_id res chain seq x y z
N MET A 1 26.75 -11.57 6.99
CA MET A 1 25.72 -10.76 7.66
C MET A 1 24.84 -10.04 6.64
N GLU A 2 25.40 -9.20 5.75
CA GLU A 2 24.60 -8.58 4.68
C GLU A 2 24.08 -9.62 3.67
N ASP A 3 24.92 -10.56 3.25
CA ASP A 3 24.52 -11.67 2.36
C ASP A 3 23.39 -12.52 2.96
N ASP A 4 23.38 -12.70 4.28
CA ASP A 4 22.34 -13.48 4.98
C ASP A 4 20.98 -12.76 4.94
N PHE A 5 20.99 -11.42 5.03
CA PHE A 5 19.78 -10.62 4.95
C PHE A 5 19.20 -10.61 3.53
N ASP A 6 20.06 -10.62 2.52
CA ASP A 6 19.66 -10.70 1.12
C ASP A 6 19.08 -12.06 0.77
N ALA A 7 19.73 -13.13 1.23
CA ALA A 7 19.19 -14.48 1.09
C ALA A 7 17.83 -14.63 1.78
N PHE A 8 17.69 -14.06 2.99
CA PHE A 8 16.42 -14.08 3.71
C PHE A 8 15.32 -13.30 2.97
N THR A 9 15.62 -12.10 2.49
CA THR A 9 14.66 -11.24 1.76
C THR A 9 14.24 -11.89 0.44
N ALA A 10 15.18 -12.48 -0.31
CA ALA A 10 14.90 -13.20 -1.54
C ALA A 10 13.98 -14.39 -1.30
N SER A 11 14.26 -15.20 -0.27
CA SER A 11 13.42 -16.33 0.11
C SER A 11 11.98 -15.92 0.44
N LYS A 12 11.81 -14.82 1.21
CA LYS A 12 10.48 -14.28 1.52
C LYS A 12 9.77 -13.71 0.29
N ALA A 13 10.48 -13.08 -0.62
CA ALA A 13 9.90 -12.59 -1.86
C ALA A 13 9.41 -13.75 -2.76
N ASP A 14 10.17 -14.85 -2.81
CA ASP A 14 9.76 -16.06 -3.54
C ASP A 14 8.52 -16.70 -2.92
N ASP A 15 8.42 -16.74 -1.59
CA ASP A 15 7.21 -17.22 -0.90
C ASP A 15 5.96 -16.40 -1.27
N LEU A 16 6.08 -15.06 -1.29
CA LEU A 16 4.99 -14.16 -1.67
C LEU A 16 4.57 -14.30 -3.13
N ALA A 17 5.47 -14.72 -4.01
CA ALA A 17 5.19 -14.90 -5.42
C ALA A 17 4.57 -16.27 -5.77
N LYS A 18 4.50 -17.22 -4.82
CA LYS A 18 3.90 -18.55 -5.06
C LYS A 18 2.51 -18.48 -5.71
N PRO A 19 1.55 -17.65 -5.23
CA PRO A 19 0.23 -17.57 -5.86
C PRO A 19 0.29 -17.12 -7.33
N LEU A 20 1.21 -16.20 -7.66
CA LEU A 20 1.41 -15.73 -9.04
C LEU A 20 2.01 -16.84 -9.91
N LYS A 21 2.99 -17.57 -9.37
CA LYS A 21 3.64 -18.70 -10.04
C LYS A 21 2.64 -19.83 -10.31
N ASP A 22 1.85 -20.21 -9.31
CA ASP A 22 0.88 -21.30 -9.41
C ASP A 22 -0.27 -20.94 -10.37
N ALA A 23 -0.65 -19.66 -10.42
CA ALA A 23 -1.61 -19.12 -11.40
C ALA A 23 -1.01 -18.94 -12.81
N GLY A 24 0.30 -19.17 -13.01
CA GLY A 24 0.97 -18.96 -14.29
C GLY A 24 1.03 -17.50 -14.74
N ILE A 25 0.91 -16.55 -13.81
CA ILE A 25 0.95 -15.11 -14.09
C ILE A 25 2.43 -14.68 -14.16
N PRO A 26 2.90 -14.10 -15.28
CA PRO A 26 4.27 -13.61 -15.38
C PRO A 26 4.55 -12.51 -14.33
N TYR A 27 5.64 -12.64 -13.59
CA TYR A 27 6.05 -11.66 -12.58
C TYR A 27 7.56 -11.46 -12.58
N LYS A 28 8.00 -10.34 -11.99
CA LYS A 28 9.40 -10.02 -11.71
C LYS A 28 9.53 -9.53 -10.28
N ILE A 29 10.41 -10.13 -9.51
CA ILE A 29 10.79 -9.65 -8.17
C ILE A 29 11.90 -8.62 -8.35
N HIS A 30 11.73 -7.43 -7.76
CA HIS A 30 12.71 -6.35 -7.75
C HIS A 30 12.91 -5.87 -6.31
N ILE A 31 14.06 -6.21 -5.72
CA ILE A 31 14.40 -5.88 -4.33
C ILE A 31 15.27 -4.63 -4.32
N VAL A 32 14.88 -3.63 -3.54
CA VAL A 32 15.55 -2.33 -3.45
C VAL A 32 15.92 -2.06 -1.99
N LYS A 33 17.17 -1.65 -1.78
CA LYS A 33 17.66 -1.15 -0.49
C LYS A 33 17.93 0.34 -0.61
N ASP A 34 17.37 1.13 0.29
CA ASP A 34 17.57 2.57 0.34
C ASP A 34 17.31 3.07 1.77
N HIS A 35 17.73 4.29 2.07
CA HIS A 35 17.51 4.91 3.36
C HIS A 35 16.14 5.58 3.44
N ASP A 36 15.61 6.06 2.31
CA ASP A 36 14.27 6.65 2.22
C ASP A 36 13.37 5.87 1.25
N MET A 37 12.57 4.95 1.80
CA MET A 37 11.69 4.07 1.02
C MET A 37 10.55 4.81 0.31
N LYS A 38 10.03 5.90 0.87
CA LYS A 38 8.87 6.59 0.28
C LYS A 38 9.27 7.31 -1.02
N GLU A 39 10.42 7.99 -1.01
CA GLU A 39 10.99 8.62 -2.20
C GLU A 39 11.50 7.55 -3.16
N ARG A 40 12.21 6.54 -2.65
CA ARG A 40 12.78 5.50 -3.50
C ARG A 40 11.72 4.74 -4.28
N LEU A 41 10.58 4.42 -3.66
CA LEU A 41 9.51 3.71 -4.35
C LEU A 41 8.95 4.53 -5.53
N CYS A 42 8.75 5.83 -5.34
CA CYS A 42 8.26 6.71 -6.41
C CYS A 42 9.24 6.78 -7.60
N LEU A 43 10.54 6.89 -7.30
CA LEU A 43 11.59 6.90 -8.33
C LEU A 43 11.65 5.57 -9.10
N GLU A 44 11.50 4.43 -8.42
CA GLU A 44 11.51 3.13 -9.10
C GLU A 44 10.27 2.91 -9.96
N VAL A 45 9.11 3.39 -9.52
CA VAL A 45 7.85 3.33 -10.29
C VAL A 45 8.00 4.09 -11.60
N GLU A 46 8.57 5.30 -11.56
CA GLU A 46 8.85 6.09 -12.75
C GLU A 46 9.92 5.42 -13.63
N ARG A 47 11.04 5.00 -13.04
CA ARG A 47 12.16 4.35 -13.76
C ARG A 47 11.74 3.07 -14.49
N LEU A 48 10.83 2.30 -13.89
CA LEU A 48 10.30 1.06 -14.46
C LEU A 48 9.10 1.28 -15.39
N GLY A 49 8.55 2.50 -15.44
CA GLY A 49 7.41 2.84 -16.28
C GLY A 49 6.13 2.09 -15.90
N LEU A 50 5.88 1.89 -14.60
CA LEU A 50 4.69 1.16 -14.15
C LEU A 50 3.42 2.00 -14.37
N SER A 51 2.37 1.36 -14.90
CA SER A 51 1.11 2.04 -15.20
C SER A 51 0.22 2.27 -13.98
N ALA A 52 0.43 1.51 -12.90
CA ALA A 52 -0.29 1.64 -11.63
C ALA A 52 0.52 1.00 -10.49
N VAL A 53 0.25 1.43 -9.26
CA VAL A 53 0.85 0.88 -8.04
C VAL A 53 -0.24 0.39 -7.10
N ILE A 54 -0.10 -0.84 -6.62
CA ILE A 54 -0.98 -1.43 -5.61
C ILE A 54 -0.17 -1.61 -4.33
N MET A 55 -0.66 -1.06 -3.23
CA MET A 55 -0.04 -1.16 -1.91
C MET A 55 -1.04 -1.66 -0.87
N GLY A 56 -0.56 -2.46 0.08
CA GLY A 56 -1.33 -2.75 1.28
C GLY A 56 -1.28 -1.60 2.29
N SER A 57 -2.32 -1.46 3.10
CA SER A 57 -2.28 -0.61 4.29
C SER A 57 -1.81 -1.40 5.51
N LYS A 58 -0.86 -0.86 6.28
CA LYS A 58 -0.60 -1.35 7.65
C LYS A 58 -1.77 -0.87 8.51
N GLY A 59 -2.64 -1.76 9.00
CA GLY A 59 -3.89 -1.45 9.72
C GLY A 59 -3.79 -0.60 11.01
N PHE A 60 -2.67 0.07 11.28
CA PHE A 60 -2.51 1.04 12.38
C PHE A 60 -3.38 2.29 12.12
N GLY A 61 -4.66 2.20 12.47
CA GLY A 61 -5.61 3.31 12.43
C GLY A 61 -6.69 3.21 11.35
N ALA A 62 -6.60 2.26 10.42
CA ALA A 62 -7.66 1.97 9.46
C ALA A 62 -8.83 1.19 10.08
N SER A 63 -8.54 0.43 11.14
CA SER A 63 -9.48 -0.42 11.89
C SER A 63 -10.47 0.34 12.76
N ARG A 64 -10.09 1.54 13.22
CA ARG A 64 -11.00 2.35 14.02
C ARG A 64 -12.06 2.91 13.08
N ARG A 65 -13.31 2.46 13.25
CA ARG A 65 -14.57 2.96 12.65
C ARG A 65 -14.86 4.46 12.92
N THR A 66 -13.83 5.27 13.08
CA THR A 66 -13.86 6.72 13.02
C THR A 66 -13.41 7.10 11.63
N SER A 67 -14.24 7.85 10.92
CA SER A 67 -14.20 8.35 9.53
C SER A 67 -12.87 8.88 8.93
N LYS A 68 -11.70 8.69 9.55
CA LYS A 68 -10.39 9.06 9.00
C LYS A 68 -9.34 7.97 9.30
N GLY A 69 -9.43 6.85 8.58
CA GLY A 69 -8.37 5.84 8.57
C GLY A 69 -7.09 6.44 7.99
N ARG A 70 -6.04 6.61 8.81
CA ARG A 70 -4.77 7.20 8.37
C ARG A 70 -3.97 6.23 7.52
N LEU A 71 -3.40 6.70 6.42
CA LEU A 71 -2.43 5.96 5.62
C LEU A 71 -1.11 5.82 6.39
N GLY A 72 -0.37 4.74 6.11
CA GLY A 72 1.01 4.61 6.58
C GLY A 72 1.93 5.57 5.83
N SER A 73 3.08 5.94 6.40
CA SER A 73 3.98 6.97 5.85
C SER A 73 4.40 6.76 4.39
N VAL A 74 4.66 5.51 3.98
CA VAL A 74 5.03 5.19 2.60
C VAL A 74 3.83 5.31 1.67
N SER A 75 2.69 4.70 2.02
CA SER A 75 1.49 4.75 1.20
C SER A 75 0.94 6.16 1.07
N ASP A 76 0.96 6.94 2.15
CA ASP A 76 0.58 8.35 2.19
C ASP A 76 1.43 9.18 1.24
N TYR A 77 2.75 9.01 1.28
CA TYR A 77 3.64 9.72 0.37
C TYR A 77 3.40 9.33 -1.10
N CYS A 78 3.30 8.04 -1.39
CA CYS A 78 3.09 7.55 -2.75
C CYS A 78 1.77 8.04 -3.36
N VAL A 79 0.67 8.10 -2.59
CA VAL A 79 -0.61 8.65 -3.08
C VAL A 79 -0.48 10.09 -3.56
N HIS A 80 0.40 10.89 -2.96
CA HIS A 80 0.60 12.30 -3.32
C HIS A 80 1.70 12.52 -4.37
N HIS A 81 2.64 11.59 -4.55
CA HIS A 81 3.88 11.84 -5.31
C HIS A 81 4.18 10.81 -6.40
N CYS A 82 3.49 9.66 -6.46
CA CYS A 82 3.69 8.72 -7.56
C CYS A 82 3.23 9.31 -8.89
N VAL A 83 3.98 9.03 -9.95
CA VAL A 83 3.67 9.45 -11.32
C VAL A 83 2.49 8.71 -11.96
N CYS A 84 1.92 7.72 -11.27
CA CYS A 84 0.85 6.87 -11.77
C CYS A 84 -0.23 6.60 -10.68
N PRO A 85 -1.44 6.13 -11.08
CA PRO A 85 -2.51 5.82 -10.15
C PRO A 85 -2.08 4.86 -9.03
N VAL A 86 -2.47 5.19 -7.80
CA VAL A 86 -2.15 4.43 -6.60
C VAL A 86 -3.43 3.84 -6.00
N VAL A 87 -3.44 2.51 -5.84
CA VAL A 87 -4.52 1.78 -5.17
C VAL A 87 -4.01 1.29 -3.81
N VAL A 88 -4.65 1.77 -2.74
CA VAL A 88 -4.35 1.29 -1.38
C VAL A 88 -5.41 0.29 -0.95
N VAL A 89 -5.00 -0.97 -0.81
CA VAL A 89 -5.86 -2.08 -0.37
C VAL A 89 -5.86 -2.15 1.15
N ARG A 90 -7.06 -2.03 1.74
CA ARG A 90 -7.28 -2.23 3.18
C ARG A 90 -7.78 -3.65 3.43
N PHE A 91 -7.27 -4.26 4.48
CA PHE A 91 -7.77 -5.54 4.96
C PHE A 91 -8.96 -5.29 5.90
N PRO A 92 -10.07 -6.02 5.75
CA PRO A 92 -11.13 -6.01 6.74
C PRO A 92 -10.61 -6.60 8.06
N ASP A 93 -11.01 -6.02 9.19
CA ASP A 93 -10.67 -6.59 10.49
C ASP A 93 -11.60 -7.75 10.80
N ASP A 94 -11.09 -8.98 10.71
CA ASP A 94 -11.66 -10.10 11.44
C ASP A 94 -11.36 -9.87 12.91
N GLY A 95 -12.29 -9.24 13.62
CA GLY A 95 -12.06 -8.78 14.98
C GLY A 95 -11.65 -9.90 15.94
N VAL A 96 -10.35 -10.12 16.14
CA VAL A 96 -9.73 -10.60 17.39
C VAL A 96 -8.22 -10.34 17.41
N ALA A 97 -7.78 -9.85 18.57
CA ALA A 97 -6.47 -9.98 19.20
C ALA A 97 -5.28 -9.13 18.70
N GLU A 98 -4.85 -8.25 19.59
CA GLU A 98 -3.52 -7.66 19.65
C GLU A 98 -2.41 -8.72 19.67
N GLY A 99 -1.27 -8.40 19.05
CA GLY A 99 -0.04 -9.20 19.14
C GLY A 99 0.69 -9.29 17.81
N GLY A 100 1.93 -8.81 17.76
CA GLY A 100 2.67 -8.63 16.53
C GLY A 100 3.28 -9.89 15.89
N ASP A 101 4.13 -9.56 14.91
CA ASP A 101 4.94 -10.37 14.00
C ASP A 101 4.33 -10.72 12.64
N GLY A 102 5.15 -10.51 11.61
CA GLY A 102 4.82 -10.55 10.18
C GLY A 102 4.58 -11.96 9.65
N GLY A 103 3.49 -12.58 10.07
CA GLY A 103 2.95 -13.78 9.45
C GLY A 103 2.19 -13.45 8.17
N ALA A 104 2.54 -14.12 7.07
CA ALA A 104 1.66 -14.22 5.91
C ALA A 104 0.32 -14.80 6.38
N ALA A 105 -0.69 -13.94 6.51
CA ALA A 105 -2.05 -14.37 6.78
C ALA A 105 -2.48 -15.27 5.62
N GLU A 106 -2.88 -16.48 5.97
CA GLU A 106 -3.47 -17.48 5.09
C GLU A 106 -4.62 -16.83 4.31
N LEU A 107 -4.54 -16.78 2.97
CA LEU A 107 -5.65 -16.33 2.15
C LEU A 107 -6.75 -17.40 2.22
N ALA A 108 -7.63 -17.27 3.21
CA ALA A 108 -8.96 -17.85 3.13
C ALA A 108 -9.70 -17.10 2.02
N VAL A 109 -9.78 -17.68 0.83
CA VAL A 109 -10.64 -17.22 -0.26
C VAL A 109 -12.09 -17.57 0.13
N GLY A 110 -12.64 -16.88 1.11
CA GLY A 110 -14.07 -16.76 1.30
C GLY A 110 -14.59 -15.69 0.34
N GLU A 111 -15.77 -15.90 -0.25
CA GLU A 111 -16.50 -14.86 -0.96
C GLU A 111 -16.88 -13.72 0.01
N GLU A 112 -15.92 -12.88 0.40
CA GLU A 112 -16.25 -11.59 0.97
C GLU A 112 -16.58 -10.65 -0.18
N MET A 113 -17.88 -10.41 -0.39
CA MET A 113 -18.38 -9.33 -1.22
C MET A 113 -17.69 -8.03 -0.80
N LEU A 114 -16.74 -7.55 -1.60
CA LEU A 114 -16.20 -6.20 -1.49
C LEU A 114 -17.38 -5.23 -1.57
N HIS A 115 -17.79 -4.67 -0.43
CA HIS A 115 -18.82 -3.65 -0.41
C HIS A 115 -18.21 -2.36 -0.97
N PRO A 116 -18.79 -1.76 -2.04
CA PRO A 116 -18.28 -0.53 -2.59
C PRO A 116 -18.24 0.54 -1.50
N VAL A 117 -17.13 1.28 -1.44
CA VAL A 117 -16.99 2.45 -0.57
C VAL A 117 -18.08 3.44 -0.97
N PRO A 118 -18.96 3.88 -0.04
CA PRO A 118 -19.93 4.92 -0.36
C PRO A 118 -19.17 6.18 -0.81
N GLU A 119 -19.54 6.74 -1.95
CA GLU A 119 -18.99 8.03 -2.39
C GLU A 119 -19.46 9.10 -1.39
N GLU A 120 -18.55 9.58 -0.56
CA GLU A 120 -18.77 10.77 0.26
C GLU A 120 -18.33 11.99 -0.56
N ASP A 121 -19.32 12.75 -1.04
CA ASP A 121 -19.13 14.02 -1.75
C ASP A 121 -18.34 14.98 -0.85
N ALA A 122 -17.03 15.08 -1.08
CA ALA A 122 -16.23 16.14 -0.50
C ALA A 122 -16.64 17.44 -1.17
N GLU A 123 -17.52 18.20 -0.51
CA GLU A 123 -17.89 19.55 -0.92
C GLU A 123 -16.64 20.43 -0.83
N TYR A 124 -15.97 20.65 -1.96
CA TYR A 124 -14.83 21.56 -2.06
C TYR A 124 -15.35 22.99 -1.96
N HIS A 125 -15.17 23.61 -0.79
CA HIS A 125 -15.31 25.06 -0.67
C HIS A 125 -14.10 25.72 -1.33
N ASP A 126 -14.29 26.26 -2.53
CA ASP A 126 -13.32 27.16 -3.16
C ASP A 126 -13.04 28.34 -2.21
N ALA A 127 -11.78 28.48 -1.80
CA ALA A 127 -11.34 29.61 -1.01
C ALA A 127 -11.39 30.86 -1.89
N THR A 128 -12.29 31.79 -1.57
CA THR A 128 -12.29 33.12 -2.20
C THR A 128 -11.04 33.89 -1.75
N GLU A 129 -10.12 34.11 -2.70
CA GLU A 129 -8.96 35.00 -2.55
C GLU A 129 -9.44 36.45 -2.38
N GLU A 130 -9.50 36.96 -1.15
CA GLU A 130 -9.74 38.38 -0.88
C GLU A 130 -8.41 39.14 -0.93
N HIS A 131 -8.11 39.73 -2.10
CA HIS A 131 -7.04 40.71 -2.27
C HIS A 131 -7.33 41.94 -1.40
N LYS A 132 -6.41 42.28 -0.49
CA LYS A 132 -6.46 43.51 0.28
C LYS A 132 -5.33 44.44 -0.14
N ASP A 133 -5.61 45.29 -1.12
CA ASP A 133 -4.91 46.55 -1.31
C ASP A 133 -5.36 47.54 -0.22
N THR A 134 -4.45 47.99 0.63
CA THR A 134 -4.31 49.35 1.18
C THR A 134 -3.04 49.44 2.00
#